data_AF-A0A183DD81-F1
#
_entry.id   AF-A0A183DD81-F1
#
_cell.length_a   1.000
_cell.length_b   1.000
_cell.length_c   1.000
_cell.angle_alpha   90.00
_cell.angle_beta   90.00
_cell.angle_gamma   90.00
#
_symmetry.space_group_name_H-M   'P 1'
#
loop_
_entity.id
_entity.type
_entity.pdbx_description
1 polymer ?
#
loop_
_entity_poly.entity_id
_entity_poly.type
_entity_poly.pdbx_seq_one_letter_code
_entity_poly.pdbx_strand_id
1 'polypeptide(L)' 'LSNIMPSSSQIHEAVRRATIRRTFMPVLMGSALKNKGVQALLDAIVHYLPNPSEVQNRATIVNKS' A
#
# COMPACT_ATOMS: atom_id res chain seq x y z
N LEU A 1 -26.60 13.86 -3.24
CA LEU A 1 -25.17 13.49 -3.15
C LEU A 1 -24.42 14.49 -4.03
N SER A 2 -23.70 15.44 -3.44
CA SER A 2 -22.97 16.45 -4.23
C SER A 2 -21.91 15.76 -5.08
N ASN A 3 -21.90 16.06 -6.38
CA ASN A 3 -20.91 15.58 -7.37
C ASN A 3 -19.53 16.20 -7.09
N ILE A 4 -18.95 15.88 -5.93
CA ILE A 4 -17.62 16.35 -5.55
C ILE A 4 -16.62 15.34 -6.11
N MET A 5 -15.91 15.74 -7.16
CA MET A 5 -14.79 14.98 -7.68
C MET A 5 -13.63 15.06 -6.68
N PRO A 6 -13.10 13.93 -6.19
CA PRO A 6 -11.97 13.94 -5.27
C PRO A 6 -10.73 14.46 -5.99
N SER A 7 -9.89 15.20 -5.27
CA SER A 7 -8.56 15.55 -5.77
C SER A 7 -7.69 14.29 -5.85
N SER A 8 -6.62 14.34 -6.66
CA SER A 8 -5.64 13.26 -6.75
C SER A 8 -5.07 12.87 -5.36
N SER A 9 -4.75 13.86 -4.51
CA SER A 9 -4.26 13.62 -3.15
C SER A 9 -5.26 12.84 -2.29
N GLN A 10 -6.55 13.18 -2.36
CA GLN A 10 -7.60 12.48 -1.63
C GLN A 10 -7.75 11.03 -2.09
N ILE A 11 -7.57 10.76 -3.39
CA ILE A 11 -7.56 9.39 -3.92
C ILE A 11 -6.37 8.62 -3.34
N HIS A 12 -5.16 9.20 -3.39
CA HIS A 12 -3.96 8.56 -2.85
C HIS A 12 -4.08 8.25 -1.35
N GLU A 13 -4.61 9.18 -0.55
CA GLU A 13 -4.87 8.98 0.88
C GLU A 13 -5.92 7.90 1.15
N ALA A 14 -7.00 7.86 0.36
CA ALA A 14 -8.02 6.82 0.48
C ALA A 14 -7.44 5.43 0.17
N VAL A 15 -6.66 5.31 -0.91
CA VAL A 15 -5.98 4.06 -1.28
C VAL A 15 -5.01 3.63 -0.18
N ARG A 16 -4.17 4.53 0.35
CA ARG A 16 -3.23 4.22 1.45
C ARG A 16 -3.98 3.70 2.68
N ARG A 17 -5.04 4.40 3.12
CA ARG A 17 -5.86 3.97 4.28
C ARG A 17 -6.46 2.59 4.08
N ALA A 18 -6.96 2.29 2.88
CA ALA A 18 -7.57 1.00 2.56
C ALA A 18 -6.52 -0.13 2.46
N THR A 19 -5.33 0.16 1.92
CA THR A 19 -4.18 -0.76 1.85
C THR A 19 -3.69 -1.13 3.26
N ILE A 20 -3.48 -0.14 4.14
CA ILE A 20 -3.03 -0.38 5.52
C ILE A 20 -4.06 -1.22 6.30
N ARG A 21 -5.35 -0.98 6.09
CA ARG A 21 -6.46 -1.76 6.67
C ARG A 21 -6.64 -3.14 6.03
N ARG A 22 -5.92 -3.44 4.94
CA ARG A 22 -6.02 -4.69 4.17
C ARG A 22 -7.41 -4.95 3.58
N THR A 23 -8.20 -3.90 3.36
CA THR A 23 -9.53 -3.98 2.73
C THR A 23 -9.50 -3.74 1.23
N PHE A 24 -8.36 -3.28 0.72
CA PHE A 24 -8.09 -3.03 -0.69
C PHE A 24 -6.63 -3.36 -0.98
N MET A 25 -6.36 -3.93 -2.17
CA MET A 25 -5.00 -4.24 -2.61
C MET A 25 -4.77 -3.59 -3.99
N PRO A 26 -3.93 -2.55 -4.08
CA PRO A 26 -3.62 -1.91 -5.36
C PRO A 26 -2.87 -2.90 -6.26
N VAL A 27 -3.41 -3.16 -7.44
CA VAL A 27 -2.78 -4.03 -8.45
C VAL A 27 -2.10 -3.15 -9.51
N LEU A 28 -0.79 -3.32 -9.66
CA LEU A 28 0.00 -2.66 -10.70
C LEU A 28 0.40 -3.68 -11.77
N MET A 29 0.62 -3.22 -12.99
CA MET A 29 1.05 -4.04 -14.12
C MET A 29 2.49 -3.70 -14.51
N GLY A 30 3.26 -4.70 -14.93
CA GLY A 30 4.65 -4.51 -15.33
C GLY A 30 5.34 -5.81 -15.74
N SER A 31 6.56 -5.69 -16.26
CA SER A 31 7.43 -6.84 -16.58
C SER A 31 8.83 -6.56 -16.06
N ALA A 32 9.25 -7.33 -15.06
CA ALA A 32 10.60 -7.25 -14.51
C ALA A 32 11.65 -7.59 -15.58
N LEU A 33 11.41 -8.62 -16.40
CA LEU A 33 12.34 -9.05 -17.47
C LEU A 33 12.64 -7.94 -18.50
N LYS A 34 11.64 -7.10 -18.80
CA LYS A 34 11.79 -5.99 -19.77
C LYS A 34 12.04 -4.64 -19.10
N ASN A 35 12.27 -4.61 -17.79
CA ASN A 35 12.44 -3.39 -16.99
C ASN A 35 11.29 -2.38 -17.18
N LYS A 36 10.04 -2.86 -17.26
CA LYS A 36 8.84 -2.02 -17.41
C LYS A 36 8.00 -2.05 -16.15
N GLY A 37 7.63 -0.88 -15.63
CA GLY A 37 6.77 -0.74 -14.45
C GLY A 37 7.49 -0.81 -13.10
N VAL A 38 8.81 -1.02 -13.08
CA VAL A 38 9.60 -1.10 -11.82
C VAL A 38 9.56 0.23 -11.06
N GLN A 39 9.74 1.36 -11.75
CA GLN A 39 9.69 2.69 -11.12
C GLN A 39 8.31 2.97 -10.53
N ALA A 40 7.24 2.74 -11.30
CA ALA A 40 5.87 2.92 -10.82
C ALA A 40 5.54 2.02 -9.62
N LEU A 41 6.10 0.81 -9.56
CA LEU A 41 5.99 -0.07 -8.40
C LEU A 41 6.72 0.51 -7.17
N LEU A 42 7.93 1.04 -7.34
CA LEU A 42 8.68 1.69 -6.26
C LEU A 42 7.96 2.92 -5.71
N ASP A 43 7.40 3.76 -6.58
CA ASP A 43 6.61 4.92 -6.17
C ASP A 43 5.35 4.50 -5.40
N ALA A 44 4.67 3.43 -5.86
CA ALA A 44 3.51 2.88 -5.18
C ALA A 44 3.83 2.30 -3.80
N ILE A 45 5.02 1.73 -3.62
CA ILE A 45 5.50 1.27 -2.31
C ILE A 45 5.59 2.45 -1.34
N VAL A 46 6.23 3.54 -1.75
CA VAL A 46 6.38 4.73 -0.90
C VAL A 46 5.01 5.36 -0.58
N HIS A 47 4.12 5.43 -1.56
CA HIS A 47 2.80 6.03 -1.35
C HIS A 47 1.86 5.17 -0.48
N TYR A 48 1.82 3.86 -0.69
CA TYR A 48 0.73 3.03 -0.16
C TYR A 48 1.11 2.05 0.95
N LEU A 49 2.38 1.65 1.06
CA LEU A 49 2.79 0.73 2.12
C LEU A 49 3.03 1.45 3.45
N PRO A 50 2.75 0.77 4.58
CA PRO A 50 2.99 1.36 5.88
C PRO A 50 4.48 1.47 6.18
N ASN A 51 4.86 2.49 6.94
CA ASN A 51 6.19 2.53 7.53
C ASN A 51 6.24 1.61 8.77
N PRO A 52 7.44 1.18 9.23
CA PRO A 52 7.55 0.26 10.37
C PRO A 52 6.92 0.78 11.67
N SER A 53 6.84 2.10 11.85
CA SER A 53 6.23 2.72 13.04
C SER A 53 4.71 2.70 13.03
N GLU A 54 4.07 2.49 11.87
CA GLU A 54 2.61 2.45 11.70
C GLU A 54 2.00 1.08 12.03
N VAL A 55 2.80 0.01 12.14
CA VAL A 55 2.31 -1.35 12.37
C VAL A 55 3.05 -2.02 13.52
N GLN A 56 2.33 -2.46 14.55
CA GLN A 56 2.89 -3.25 15.64
C GLN A 56 3.09 -4.70 15.20
N ASN A 57 4.35 -5.13 15.09
CA ASN A 57 4.70 -6.54 14.89
C ASN A 57 4.88 -7.23 16.24
N ARG A 58 4.14 -8.32 16.49
CA ARG A 58 4.25 -9.12 17.72
C ARG A 58 4.77 -10.50 17.36
N ALA A 59 5.95 -10.86 17.86
CA ALA A 59 6.48 -12.21 17.76
C ALA A 59 6.00 -13.03 18.96
N THR A 60 5.45 -14.22 18.70
CA THR A 60 5.14 -15.19 19.75
C THR A 60 6.37 -16.04 20.02
N ILE A 61 6.90 -15.97 21.24
CA ILE A 61 7.90 -16.93 21.72
C ILE A 61 7.20 -18.27 21.95
N VAL A 62 7.45 -19.24 21.07
CA VAL A 62 6.99 -20.62 21.29
C VAL A 62 7.91 -21.24 22.34
N ASN A 63 7.48 -21.21 23.60
CA ASN A 63 8.12 -22.01 24.64
C ASN A 63 7.78 -23.48 24.37
N LYS A 64 8.74 -24.19 23.79
CA LYS A 64 8.65 -25.64 23.62
C LYS A 64 9.05 -26.28 24.95
N SER A 65 8.05 -26.70 25.72
CA SER A 65 8.20 -27.59 26.88
C SER A 65 8.40 -29.03 26.44
#